data_AF-A0A127SJY6-F1
#
_entry.id   AF-A0A127SJY6-F1
#
_cell.length_a   1.000
_cell.length_b   1.000
_cell.length_c   1.000
_cell.angle_alpha   90.00
_cell.angle_beta   90.00
_cell.angle_gamma   90.00
#
_symmetry.space_group_name_H-M   'P 1'
#
loop_
_entity.id
_entity.type
_entity.pdbx_description
1 polymer ?
#
loop_
_entity_poly.entity_id
_entity_poly.type
_entity_poly.pdbx_seq_one_letter_code
_entity_poly.pdbx_strand_id
1 'polypeptide(L)'
;MCFFCVSYFEESIRQKMLESSEVKMYQTILFDLDGTITDSGSGIMRSILYATEQLGWPAPSEETLRSFIGPPLYESFLHMAPSAEAAQQAVGHYRAYYQRKGMFENHVYPGIPEVLTRLKEAGAKLYIATSKPEEFAKKI
;
A
#
# COMPACT_ATOMS: atom_id res chain seq x y z
N MET A 1 -45.37 31.64 8.44
CA MET A 1 -44.65 30.36 8.53
C MET A 1 -44.45 30.06 10.01
N CYS A 2 -45.01 28.97 10.54
CA CYS A 2 -45.10 28.72 11.99
C CYS A 2 -43.71 28.37 12.56
N PHE A 3 -43.23 29.13 13.56
CA PHE A 3 -41.95 28.94 14.24
C PHE A 3 -41.74 27.50 14.74
N PHE A 4 -42.84 26.81 15.06
CA PHE A 4 -42.87 25.44 15.56
C PHE A 4 -42.44 24.38 14.54
N CYS A 5 -42.58 24.67 13.23
CA CYS A 5 -42.25 23.71 12.17
C CYS A 5 -40.74 23.68 11.87
N VAL A 6 -40.05 24.80 12.06
CA VAL A 6 -38.59 24.92 11.85
C VAL A 6 -37.83 24.21 12.97
N SER A 7 -38.25 24.41 14.23
CA SER A 7 -37.61 23.75 15.38
C SER A 7 -37.74 22.23 15.31
N TYR A 8 -38.92 21.72 14.97
CA TYR A 8 -39.16 20.27 14.84
C TYR A 8 -38.36 19.64 13.69
N PHE A 9 -38.12 20.39 12.62
CA PHE A 9 -37.33 19.93 11.48
C PHE A 9 -35.83 19.91 11.81
N GLU A 10 -35.33 20.91 12.54
CA GLU A 10 -33.93 20.94 13.02
C GLU A 10 -33.66 19.83 14.06
N GLU A 11 -34.60 19.55 14.96
CA GLU A 11 -34.51 18.45 15.92
C GLU A 11 -34.53 17.09 15.23
N SER A 12 -35.38 16.92 14.21
CA SER A 12 -35.45 15.70 13.39
C SER A 12 -34.17 15.46 12.57
N ILE A 13 -33.55 16.53 12.05
CA ILE A 13 -32.24 16.42 11.37
C ILE A 13 -31.13 16.06 12.36
N ARG A 14 -31.12 16.65 13.57
CA ARG A 14 -30.16 16.29 14.63
C ARG A 14 -30.31 14.83 15.08
N GLN A 15 -31.54 14.35 15.25
CA GLN A 15 -31.80 12.94 15.57
C GLN A 15 -31.37 12.00 14.44
N LYS A 16 -31.68 12.33 13.18
CA LYS A 16 -31.20 11.54 12.02
C LYS A 16 -29.68 11.54 11.89
N MET A 17 -28.99 12.63 12.21
CA MET A 17 -27.52 12.72 12.22
C MET A 17 -26.89 11.91 13.36
N LEU A 18 -27.59 11.76 14.49
CA LEU A 18 -27.15 10.94 15.63
C LEU A 18 -27.47 9.44 15.43
N GLU A 19 -28.57 9.10 14.76
CA GLU A 19 -28.94 7.71 14.42
C GLU A 19 -28.13 7.14 13.24
N SER A 20 -27.56 7.99 12.39
CA SER A 20 -26.71 7.56 11.26
C SER A 20 -25.22 7.41 11.60
N SER A 21 -24.85 7.58 12.87
CA SER A 21 -23.48 7.43 13.36
C SER A 21 -23.32 6.24 14.31
N GLU A 22 -23.85 5.06 13.98
CA GLU A 22 -23.34 3.84 14.60
C GLU A 22 -21.94 3.59 14.04
N VAL A 23 -20.93 4.19 14.68
CA VAL A 23 -19.52 4.03 14.29
C VAL A 23 -19.15 2.58 14.59
N LYS A 24 -19.18 1.77 13.54
CA LYS A 24 -18.82 0.37 13.62
C LYS A 24 -17.33 0.26 13.95
N MET A 25 -17.04 -0.05 15.21
CA MET A 25 -15.67 -0.25 15.67
C MET A 25 -15.17 -1.61 15.19
N TYR A 26 -14.27 -1.59 14.21
CA TYR A 26 -13.60 -2.80 13.72
C TYR A 26 -12.57 -3.27 14.74
N GLN A 27 -12.73 -4.50 15.23
CA GLN A 27 -11.82 -5.11 16.21
C GLN A 27 -10.50 -5.59 15.60
N THR A 28 -10.48 -5.85 14.30
CA THR A 28 -9.31 -6.36 13.57
C THR A 28 -9.15 -5.58 12.28
N ILE A 29 -7.95 -5.07 12.02
CA ILE A 29 -7.63 -4.25 10.86
C ILE A 29 -6.37 -4.83 10.20
N LEU A 30 -6.45 -5.05 8.89
CA LEU A 30 -5.35 -5.53 8.07
C LEU A 30 -4.87 -4.37 7.21
N PHE A 31 -3.57 -4.14 7.19
CA PHE A 31 -2.92 -3.16 6.33
C PHE A 31 -2.07 -3.89 5.29
N ASP A 32 -2.08 -3.39 4.06
CA ASP A 32 -0.97 -3.65 3.16
C ASP A 32 0.26 -2.82 3.59
N LEU A 33 1.43 -3.10 3.05
CA LEU A 33 2.68 -2.44 3.40
C LEU A 33 3.06 -1.35 2.38
N ASP A 34 3.46 -1.80 1.19
CA ASP A 34 3.96 -0.94 0.12
C ASP A 34 2.80 -0.07 -0.42
N GLY A 35 2.94 1.26 -0.40
CA GLY A 35 1.88 2.17 -0.85
C GLY A 35 0.74 2.40 0.16
N THR A 36 0.79 1.77 1.35
CA THR A 36 -0.19 1.98 2.43
C THR A 36 0.48 2.49 3.70
N ILE A 37 1.42 1.72 4.26
CA ILE A 37 2.18 2.09 5.47
C ILE A 37 3.45 2.84 5.07
N THR A 38 4.09 2.42 3.97
CA THR A 38 5.38 2.98 3.54
C THR A 38 5.37 3.41 2.07
N ASP A 39 5.99 4.55 1.78
CA ASP A 39 6.37 4.98 0.44
C ASP A 39 7.68 4.30 0.01
N SER A 40 7.54 3.09 -0.51
CA SER A 40 8.64 2.24 -1.00
C SER A 40 8.81 2.32 -2.52
N GLY A 41 8.05 3.18 -3.19
CA GLY A 41 7.98 3.21 -4.65
C GLY A 41 9.34 3.47 -5.28
N SER A 42 10.13 4.39 -4.73
CA SER A 42 11.44 4.75 -5.29
C SER A 42 12.40 3.55 -5.36
N GLY A 43 12.48 2.76 -4.28
CA GLY A 43 13.30 1.57 -4.21
C GLY A 43 12.83 0.43 -5.11
N ILE A 44 11.51 0.24 -5.23
CA ILE A 44 10.92 -0.74 -6.15
C ILE A 44 11.23 -0.36 -7.60
N MET A 45 10.98 0.89 -7.99
CA MET A 45 11.20 1.37 -9.36
C MET A 45 12.67 1.29 -9.77
N ARG A 46 13.60 1.68 -8.89
CA ARG A 46 15.05 1.56 -9.14
C ARG A 46 15.50 0.10 -9.29
N SER A 47 14.91 -0.81 -8.53
CA SER A 47 15.20 -2.24 -8.63
C SER A 47 14.71 -2.85 -9.94
N ILE A 48 13.57 -2.39 -10.46
CA ILE A 48 13.04 -2.80 -11.77
C ILE A 48 13.94 -2.27 -12.88
N LEU A 49 14.29 -0.98 -12.84
CA LEU A 49 15.19 -0.36 -13.81
C LEU A 49 16.52 -1.11 -13.87
N TYR A 50 17.13 -1.41 -12.72
CA TYR A 50 18.33 -2.22 -12.64
C TYR A 50 18.14 -3.60 -13.29
N ALA A 51 17.04 -4.31 -13.00
CA ALA A 51 16.77 -5.61 -13.60
C ALA A 51 16.67 -5.55 -15.13
N THR A 52 15.96 -4.54 -15.66
CA THR A 52 15.82 -4.34 -17.10
C THR A 52 17.14 -3.98 -17.77
N GLU A 53 17.98 -3.17 -17.12
CA GLU A 53 19.31 -2.81 -17.60
C GLU A 53 20.23 -4.04 -17.67
N GLN A 54 20.25 -4.89 -16.63
CA GLN A 54 21.08 -6.10 -16.61
C GLN A 54 20.72 -7.10 -17.70
N LEU A 55 19.46 -7.11 -18.15
CA LEU A 55 18.95 -7.98 -19.20
C LEU A 55 18.96 -7.33 -20.59
N GLY A 56 19.41 -6.07 -20.70
CA GLY A 56 19.43 -5.32 -21.96
C GLY A 56 18.03 -5.01 -22.51
N TRP A 57 17.02 -4.94 -21.64
CA TRP A 57 15.65 -4.59 -22.05
C TRP A 57 15.49 -3.06 -22.12
N PRO A 58 14.56 -2.57 -22.96
CA PRO A 58 14.18 -1.16 -22.93
C PRO A 58 13.71 -0.75 -21.53
N ALA A 59 14.09 0.45 -21.11
CA ALA A 59 13.62 1.00 -19.84
C ALA A 59 12.08 1.15 -19.87
N PRO A 60 11.35 0.63 -18.87
CA PRO A 60 9.90 0.79 -18.79
C PRO A 60 9.51 2.26 -18.58
N SER A 61 8.29 2.61 -18.98
CA SER A 61 7.72 3.93 -18.67
C SER A 61 7.48 4.07 -17.17
N GLU A 62 7.36 5.31 -16.68
CA GLU A 62 7.02 5.56 -15.28
C GLU A 62 5.69 4.92 -14.88
N GLU A 63 4.70 4.90 -15.78
CA GLU A 63 3.42 4.23 -15.57
C GLU A 63 3.60 2.72 -15.35
N THR A 64 4.41 2.07 -16.19
CA THR A 64 4.75 0.65 -16.01
C THR A 64 5.51 0.42 -14.72
N LEU A 65 6.46 1.29 -14.36
CA LEU A 65 7.19 1.16 -13.10
C LEU A 65 6.26 1.26 -11.88
N ARG A 66 5.26 2.14 -11.94
CA ARG A 66 4.25 2.31 -10.86
C ARG A 66 3.31 1.12 -10.77
N SER A 67 2.96 0.47 -11.89
CA SER A 67 2.07 -0.70 -11.87
C SER A 67 2.67 -1.94 -11.19
N PHE A 68 3.98 -1.95 -10.92
CA PHE A 68 4.65 -3.02 -10.18
C PHE A 68 4.53 -2.88 -8.65
N ILE A 69 4.01 -1.75 -8.16
CA ILE A 69 3.85 -1.53 -6.72
C ILE A 69 2.56 -2.21 -6.25
N GLY A 70 2.71 -3.30 -5.50
CA GLY A 70 1.60 -4.08 -4.92
C GLY A 70 1.50 -5.51 -5.48
N PRO A 71 1.36 -5.72 -6.80
CA PRO A 71 1.22 -7.06 -7.37
C PRO A 71 2.46 -7.95 -7.16
N PRO A 72 2.32 -9.28 -7.27
CA PRO A 72 3.45 -10.18 -7.28
C PRO A 72 4.47 -9.82 -8.37
N LEU A 73 5.74 -9.73 -7.98
CA LEU A 73 6.81 -9.27 -8.87
C LEU A 73 6.97 -10.14 -10.12
N TYR A 74 6.86 -11.45 -9.97
CA TYR A 74 6.98 -12.38 -11.10
C TYR A 74 5.86 -12.18 -12.12
N GLU A 75 4.62 -12.05 -11.66
CA GLU A 75 3.46 -11.76 -12.53
C GLU A 75 3.62 -10.41 -13.24
N SER A 76 4.14 -9.40 -12.53
CA SER A 76 4.42 -8.09 -13.13
C SER A 76 5.46 -8.19 -14.25
N PHE A 77 6.55 -8.94 -14.05
CA PHE A 77 7.55 -9.16 -15.10
C PHE A 77 7.02 -10.02 -16.25
N LEU A 78 6.15 -11.00 -16.00
CA LEU A 78 5.56 -11.83 -17.07
C LEU A 78 4.82 -10.98 -18.12
N HIS A 79 4.24 -9.85 -17.74
CA HIS A 79 3.55 -8.96 -18.68
C HIS A 79 4.48 -8.22 -19.66
N MET A 80 5.78 -8.11 -19.36
CA MET A 80 6.74 -7.38 -20.19
C MET A 80 7.91 -8.22 -20.70
N ALA A 81 8.16 -9.38 -20.09
CA ALA A 81 9.26 -10.25 -20.45
C ALA A 81 8.95 -11.02 -21.75
N PRO A 82 9.98 -11.33 -22.57
CA PRO A 82 9.80 -12.12 -23.79
C PRO A 82 9.51 -13.61 -23.50
N SER A 83 9.78 -14.09 -22.28
CA SER A 83 9.48 -15.45 -21.85
C SER A 83 9.37 -15.54 -20.32
N ALA A 84 8.84 -16.67 -19.82
CA ALA A 84 8.76 -16.96 -18.40
C ALA A 84 10.16 -17.08 -17.73
N GLU A 85 11.11 -17.68 -18.44
CA GLU A 85 12.51 -17.77 -18.00
C GLU A 85 13.13 -16.38 -17.85
N ALA A 86 12.85 -15.51 -18.81
CA ALA A 86 13.35 -14.14 -18.81
C ALA A 86 12.74 -13.31 -17.66
N ALA A 87 11.44 -13.49 -17.37
CA ALA A 87 10.80 -12.91 -16.18
C ALA A 87 11.44 -13.42 -14.88
N GLN A 88 11.76 -14.71 -14.80
CA GLN A 88 12.42 -15.29 -13.63
C GLN A 88 13.84 -14.72 -13.43
N GLN A 89 14.59 -14.49 -14.50
CA GLN A 89 15.89 -13.83 -14.44
C GLN A 89 15.76 -12.37 -13.94
N ALA A 90 14.75 -11.64 -14.43
CA ALA A 90 14.47 -10.27 -14.00
C ALA A 90 14.17 -10.19 -12.50
N VAL A 91 13.39 -11.12 -11.96
CA VAL A 91 13.16 -11.27 -10.51
C VAL A 91 14.48 -11.44 -9.74
N GLY A 92 15.42 -12.23 -10.27
CA GLY A 92 16.74 -12.42 -9.67
C GLY A 92 17.54 -11.12 -9.58
N HIS A 93 17.66 -10.39 -10.68
CA HIS A 93 18.36 -9.11 -10.72
C HIS A 93 17.69 -8.04 -9.86
N TYR A 94 16.35 -7.97 -9.88
CA TYR A 94 15.57 -7.11 -9.01
C TYR A 94 15.93 -7.35 -7.54
N ARG A 95 15.88 -8.62 -7.09
CA ARG A 95 16.14 -8.97 -5.69
C ARG A 95 17.56 -8.62 -5.26
N ALA A 96 18.53 -8.81 -6.15
CA ALA A 96 19.93 -8.46 -5.91
C ALA A 96 20.11 -6.95 -5.62
N TYR A 97 19.44 -6.08 -6.38
CA TYR A 97 19.47 -4.63 -6.12
C TYR A 97 18.64 -4.27 -4.89
N TYR A 98 17.42 -4.79 -4.79
CA TYR A 98 16.47 -4.45 -3.73
C TYR A 98 17.05 -4.76 -2.34
N GLN A 99 17.65 -5.93 -2.15
CA GLN A 99 18.27 -6.30 -0.87
C GLN A 99 19.47 -5.42 -0.48
N ARG A 100 20.22 -4.92 -1.46
CA ARG A 100 21.42 -4.12 -1.21
C ARG A 100 21.11 -2.64 -1.00
N LYS A 101 20.12 -2.10 -1.71
CA LYS A 101 19.81 -0.67 -1.75
C LYS A 101 18.31 -0.38 -1.70
N GLY A 102 17.52 -0.98 -2.60
CA GLY A 102 16.12 -0.61 -2.80
C GLY A 102 15.22 -0.73 -1.56
N MET A 103 15.50 -1.68 -0.66
CA MET A 103 14.75 -1.84 0.59
C MET A 103 14.85 -0.62 1.52
N PHE A 104 15.99 0.08 1.49
CA PHE A 104 16.27 1.24 2.35
C PHE A 104 15.85 2.55 1.70
N GLU A 105 15.48 2.53 0.42
CA GLU A 105 14.88 3.65 -0.30
C GLU A 105 13.37 3.69 -0.02
N ASN A 106 13.03 3.72 1.28
CA ASN A 106 11.69 3.56 1.82
C ASN A 106 11.45 4.50 3.01
N HIS A 107 10.25 5.07 3.11
CA HIS A 107 9.85 5.95 4.20
C HIS A 107 8.43 5.63 4.68
N VAL A 108 8.18 5.70 5.99
CA VAL A 108 6.81 5.60 6.53
C VAL A 108 6.02 6.83 6.11
N TYR A 109 4.78 6.66 5.64
CA TYR A 109 3.94 7.80 5.29
C TYR A 109 3.66 8.67 6.53
N PRO A 110 3.68 10.01 6.40
CA PRO A 110 3.32 10.92 7.49
C PRO A 110 1.93 10.62 8.04
N GLY A 111 1.76 10.61 9.37
CA GLY A 111 0.48 10.35 10.01
C GLY A 111 0.18 8.87 10.28
N ILE A 112 0.87 7.93 9.61
CA ILE A 112 0.67 6.49 9.85
C ILE A 112 1.04 6.08 11.28
N PRO A 113 2.17 6.49 11.87
CA PRO A 113 2.49 6.15 13.26
C PRO A 113 1.41 6.58 14.26
N GLU A 114 0.84 7.77 14.06
CA GLU A 114 -0.23 8.32 14.90
C GLU A 114 -1.53 7.54 14.72
N VAL A 115 -1.91 7.19 13.49
CA VAL A 115 -3.09 6.38 13.19
C VAL A 115 -2.97 5.00 13.83
N LEU A 116 -1.85 4.31 13.64
CA LEU A 116 -1.62 2.98 14.20
C LEU A 116 -1.67 2.99 15.74
N THR A 117 -1.10 4.04 16.35
CA THR A 117 -1.13 4.24 17.80
C THR A 117 -2.58 4.37 18.29
N ARG A 118 -3.36 5.28 17.69
CA ARG A 118 -4.76 5.52 18.06
C ARG A 118 -5.64 4.29 17.88
N LEU A 119 -5.44 3.52 16.81
CA LEU A 119 -6.19 2.28 16.58
C LEU A 119 -5.87 1.21 17.65
N LYS A 120 -4.60 1.09 18.03
CA LYS A 120 -4.17 0.18 19.09
C LYS A 120 -4.72 0.60 20.46
N GLU A 121 -4.68 1.90 20.78
CA GLU A 121 -5.26 2.46 22.01
C GLU A 121 -6.78 2.26 22.09
N ALA A 122 -7.47 2.27 20.94
CA ALA A 122 -8.88 1.94 20.83
C ALA A 122 -9.18 0.43 20.92
N GLY A 123 -8.17 -0.42 21.14
CA GLY A 123 -8.33 -1.86 21.33
C GLY A 123 -8.37 -2.69 20.04
N ALA A 124 -8.04 -2.11 18.88
CA ALA A 124 -8.00 -2.85 17.62
C ALA A 124 -6.73 -3.72 17.52
N LYS A 125 -6.87 -4.91 16.94
CA LYS A 125 -5.76 -5.79 16.55
C LYS A 125 -5.32 -5.44 15.14
N LEU A 126 -4.04 -5.12 14.96
CA LEU A 126 -3.47 -4.68 13.69
C LEU A 126 -2.58 -5.78 13.11
N TYR A 127 -2.74 -6.05 11.82
CA TYR A 127 -1.95 -7.06 11.09
C TYR A 127 -1.48 -6.50 9.75
N ILE A 128 -0.36 -7.01 9.24
CA ILE A 128 0.09 -6.77 7.87
C ILE A 128 -0.37 -7.95 7.01
N ALA A 129 -1.01 -7.65 5.88
CA ALA A 129 -1.36 -8.59 4.83
C ALA A 129 -0.87 -8.04 3.50
N THR A 130 0.29 -8.52 3.05
CA THR A 130 1.00 -8.00 1.89
C THR A 130 1.46 -9.13 0.97
N SER A 131 1.55 -8.86 -0.33
CA SER A 131 2.15 -9.77 -1.31
C SER A 131 3.68 -9.79 -1.26
N LYS A 132 4.28 -8.89 -0.46
CA LYS A 132 5.72 -8.88 -0.22
C LYS A 132 6.14 -10.14 0.57
N PRO A 133 7.26 -10.81 0.20
CA PRO A 133 7.80 -11.90 0.99
C PRO A 133 8.01 -11.50 2.46
N GLU A 134 7.58 -12.36 3.39
CA GLU A 134 7.57 -12.09 4.83
C GLU A 134 8.95 -11.68 5.37
N GLU A 135 10.03 -12.27 4.83
CA GLU A 135 11.41 -11.95 5.20
C GLU A 135 11.80 -10.48 4.95
N PHE A 136 11.18 -9.82 3.97
CA PHE A 136 11.42 -8.41 3.67
C PHE A 136 10.42 -7.53 4.43
N ALA A 137 9.16 -7.97 4.54
CA ALA A 137 8.15 -7.24 5.30
C ALA A 137 8.54 -7.07 6.77
N LYS A 138 9.23 -8.05 7.38
CA LYS A 138 9.72 -7.95 8.77
C LYS A 138 10.93 -7.04 8.97
N LYS A 139 11.65 -6.68 7.90
CA LYS A 139 12.88 -5.86 7.97
C LYS A 139 12.63 -4.37 7.75
N ILE A 140 11.46 -4.04 7.20
CA ILE A 140 10.95 -2.69 7.01
C ILE A 140 10.21 -2.29 8.29
#